data_AF-I3RBR0-F1
#
_entry.id   AF-I3RBR0-F1
#
_cell.length_a   1.000
_cell.length_b   1.000
_cell.length_c   1.000
_cell.angle_alpha   90.00
_cell.angle_beta   90.00
_cell.angle_gamma   90.00
#
_symmetry.space_group_name_H-M   'P 1'
#
loop_
_entity.id
_entity.type
_entity.pdbx_description
1 polymer ?
#
loop_
_entity_poly.entity_id
_entity_poly.type
_entity_poly.pdbx_seq_one_letter_code
_entity_poly.pdbx_strand_id
1 'polypeptide(L)'
;MEMSDITLIINGKKVVVAKGEVENVLAEFDVDEIAELLQFRYATPWNHGKDILEKLLYILEDISYLYSKNPDMKKEDVIRDVKLRIHANINK
;
A
#
# COMPACT_ATOMS: atom_id res chain seq x y z
N MET A 1 -22.11 20.17 7.22
CA MET A 1 -20.70 19.82 7.47
C MET A 1 -20.09 19.52 6.12
N GLU A 2 -19.20 20.36 5.61
CA GLU A 2 -18.37 19.97 4.47
C GLU A 2 -17.55 18.75 4.90
N MET A 3 -17.68 17.65 4.16
CA MET A 3 -16.74 16.54 4.29
C MET A 3 -15.40 17.06 3.81
N SER A 4 -14.50 17.33 4.73
CA SER A 4 -13.11 17.61 4.36
C SER A 4 -12.54 16.40 3.63
N ASP A 5 -11.88 16.64 2.49
CA ASP A 5 -11.29 15.58 1.68
C ASP A 5 -10.26 14.78 2.50
N ILE A 6 -10.56 13.50 2.72
CA ILE A 6 -9.66 12.55 3.38
C ILE A 6 -8.98 11.71 2.30
N THR A 7 -7.66 11.64 2.36
CA THR A 7 -6.84 10.82 1.47
C THR A 7 -6.17 9.70 2.26
N LEU A 8 -6.17 8.50 1.69
CA LEU A 8 -5.41 7.36 2.20
C LEU A 8 -4.12 7.21 1.39
N ILE A 9 -2.99 7.17 2.08
CA ILE A 9 -1.65 7.14 1.49
C ILE A 9 -0.93 5.89 2.00
N ILE A 10 -0.23 5.21 1.11
CA ILE A 10 0.67 4.13 1.52
C ILE A 10 2.06 4.72 1.72
N ASN A 11 2.57 4.63 2.94
CA ASN A 11 3.92 5.07 3.27
C ASN A 11 4.66 3.94 3.99
N GLY A 12 5.57 3.28 3.26
CA GLY A 12 6.16 2.02 3.68
C GLY A 12 5.09 0.96 3.94
N LYS A 13 5.20 0.26 5.08
CA LYS A 13 4.23 -0.78 5.51
C LYS A 13 3.02 -0.23 6.27
N LYS A 14 2.67 1.04 6.09
CA LYS A 14 1.55 1.68 6.80
C LYS A 14 0.58 2.35 5.85
N VAL A 15 -0.68 2.40 6.28
CA VAL A 15 -1.73 3.24 5.67
C VAL A 15 -1.86 4.51 6.50
N VAL A 16 -1.60 5.65 5.88
CA VAL A 16 -1.67 6.98 6.48
C VAL A 16 -2.97 7.65 6.05
N VAL A 17 -3.73 8.17 7.01
CA VAL A 17 -4.92 8.98 6.77
C VAL A 17 -4.52 10.45 6.86
N ALA A 18 -4.70 11.20 5.78
CA ALA A 18 -4.38 12.63 5.73
C ALA A 18 -5.61 13.46 5.34
N LYS A 19 -5.69 14.71 5.84
CA LYS A 19 -6.75 15.67 5.52
C LYS A 19 -6.24 16.73 4.54
N GLY A 20 -6.84 16.79 3.36
CA GLY A 20 -6.38 17.68 2.29
C GLY A 20 -5.05 17.19 1.72
N GLU A 21 -4.00 18.01 1.86
CA GLU A 21 -2.65 17.67 1.43
C GLU A 21 -1.95 16.70 2.39
N VAL A 22 -0.97 15.95 1.87
CA VAL A 22 -0.26 14.85 2.54
C VAL A 22 0.33 15.22 3.92
N GLU A 23 0.59 16.50 4.16
CA GLU A 23 1.25 16.99 5.38
C GLU A 23 0.37 16.99 6.63
N ASN A 24 -0.95 16.86 6.49
CA ASN A 24 -1.87 16.84 7.65
C ASN A 24 -2.33 15.41 7.99
N VAL A 25 -1.40 14.63 8.55
CA VAL A 25 -1.65 13.25 8.99
C VAL A 25 -2.57 13.24 10.23
N LEU A 26 -3.69 12.53 10.12
CA LEU A 26 -4.66 12.32 11.19
C LEU A 26 -4.42 11.01 11.95
N ALA A 27 -4.03 9.96 11.23
CA ALA A 27 -3.83 8.63 11.78
C ALA A 27 -2.90 7.80 10.88
N GLU A 28 -2.26 6.80 11.47
CA GLU A 28 -1.53 5.75 10.78
C GLU A 28 -2.07 4.40 11.23
N PHE A 29 -2.16 3.47 10.30
CA PHE A 29 -2.53 2.08 10.56
C PHE A 29 -1.43 1.19 10.04
N ASP A 30 -0.90 0.31 10.88
CA ASP A 30 0.04 -0.72 10.45
C ASP A 30 -0.70 -1.97 9.88
N VAL A 31 0.09 -2.91 9.38
CA VAL A 31 -0.44 -4.13 8.76
C VAL A 31 -1.14 -5.02 9.77
N ASP A 32 -0.63 -5.07 11.00
CA ASP A 32 -1.16 -5.91 12.06
C ASP A 32 -2.56 -5.42 12.45
N GLU A 33 -2.74 -4.11 12.62
CA GLU A 33 -4.03 -3.47 12.91
C GLU A 33 -5.05 -3.70 11.77
N ILE A 34 -4.64 -3.55 10.51
CA ILE A 34 -5.54 -3.81 9.38
C ILE A 34 -5.89 -5.29 9.27
N ALA A 35 -4.94 -6.19 9.55
CA ALA A 35 -5.18 -7.63 9.57
C ALA A 35 -6.17 -8.03 10.68
N GLU A 36 -6.09 -7.41 11.86
CA GLU A 36 -7.08 -7.56 12.92
C GLU A 36 -8.46 -7.11 12.45
N LEU A 37 -8.58 -5.95 11.81
CA LEU A 37 -9.84 -5.47 11.26
C LEU A 37 -10.45 -6.44 10.23
N LEU A 38 -9.62 -7.04 9.36
CA LEU A 38 -10.05 -8.07 8.43
C LEU A 38 -10.54 -9.34 9.15
N GLN A 39 -9.83 -9.77 10.20
CA GLN A 39 -10.23 -10.90 11.01
C GLN A 39 -11.58 -10.66 11.67
N PHE A 40 -11.77 -9.51 12.32
CA PHE A 40 -13.02 -9.19 13.00
C PHE A 40 -14.19 -9.04 12.03
N ARG A 41 -13.98 -8.41 10.87
CA ARG A 41 -15.05 -8.09 9.93
C ARG A 41 -15.44 -9.26 9.02
N TYR A 42 -14.48 -10.09 8.64
CA TYR A 42 -14.67 -11.14 7.62
C TYR A 42 -14.29 -12.54 8.10
N ALA A 43 -13.99 -12.72 9.39
CA ALA A 43 -13.51 -13.99 9.95
C ALA A 43 -12.30 -14.58 9.19
N THR A 44 -11.52 -13.73 8.53
CA THR A 44 -10.30 -14.15 7.84
C THR A 44 -9.24 -14.47 8.89
N PRO A 45 -8.56 -15.63 8.84
CA PRO A 45 -7.46 -15.91 9.75
C PRO A 45 -6.43 -14.78 9.70
N TRP A 46 -6.10 -14.23 10.87
CA TRP A 46 -5.26 -13.04 10.97
C TRP A 46 -3.94 -13.18 10.21
N ASN A 47 -3.29 -14.33 10.34
CA ASN A 47 -2.03 -14.65 9.66
C ASN A 47 -2.17 -14.65 8.12
N HIS A 48 -3.31 -15.13 7.62
CA HIS A 48 -3.59 -15.13 6.18
C HIS A 48 -3.86 -13.71 5.66
N GLY A 49 -4.64 -12.92 6.41
CA GLY A 49 -4.90 -11.52 6.10
C GLY A 49 -3.60 -10.70 6.09
N LYS A 50 -2.78 -10.84 7.14
CA LYS A 50 -1.48 -10.19 7.25
C LYS A 50 -0.56 -10.54 6.08
N ASP A 51 -0.40 -11.82 5.74
CA ASP A 51 0.46 -12.26 4.63
C ASP A 51 0.04 -11.63 3.28
N ILE A 52 -1.26 -11.57 3.00
CA ILE A 52 -1.79 -10.93 1.78
C ILE A 52 -1.51 -9.42 1.79
N LEU A 53 -1.73 -8.75 2.92
CA LEU A 53 -1.51 -7.31 3.06
C LEU A 53 -0.03 -6.94 2.93
N GLU A 54 0.88 -7.72 3.53
CA GLU A 54 2.32 -7.50 3.38
C GLU A 54 2.76 -7.62 1.91
N LYS A 55 2.28 -8.64 1.20
CA LYS A 55 2.55 -8.81 -0.24
C LYS A 55 2.00 -7.65 -1.07
N LEU A 56 0.79 -7.18 -0.75
CA LEU A 56 0.21 -6.02 -1.40
C LEU A 56 1.05 -4.77 -1.17
N LEU A 57 1.49 -4.53 0.06
CA LEU A 57 2.30 -3.35 0.39
C LEU A 57 3.64 -3.36 -0.35
N TYR A 58 4.30 -4.51 -0.50
CA TYR A 58 5.51 -4.59 -1.34
C TYR A 58 5.25 -4.20 -2.80
N ILE A 59 4.12 -4.61 -3.37
CA ILE A 59 3.74 -4.21 -4.74
C ILE A 59 3.54 -2.68 -4.83
N LEU A 60 2.87 -2.10 -3.83
CA LEU A 60 2.62 -0.65 -3.78
C LEU A 60 3.91 0.15 -3.55
N GLU A 61 4.83 -0.36 -2.73
CA GLU A 61 6.17 0.20 -2.56
C GLU A 61 6.96 0.18 -3.87
N ASP A 62 6.91 -0.89 -4.65
CA ASP A 62 7.57 -0.95 -5.97
C ASP A 62 6.99 0.09 -6.94
N ILE A 63 5.66 0.25 -6.96
CA ILE A 63 4.99 1.28 -7.77
C ILE A 63 5.45 2.68 -7.33
N SER A 64 5.41 2.94 -6.02
CA SER A 64 5.84 4.21 -5.43
C SER A 64 7.30 4.51 -5.76
N TYR A 65 8.17 3.51 -5.64
CA TYR A 65 9.58 3.62 -6.01
C TYR A 65 9.77 4.00 -7.48
N LEU A 66 9.05 3.35 -8.40
CA LEU A 66 9.17 3.64 -9.84
C LEU A 66 8.77 5.09 -10.16
N TYR A 67 7.64 5.55 -9.62
CA TYR A 67 7.23 6.96 -9.78
C TYR A 67 8.15 7.94 -9.06
N SER A 68 8.77 7.55 -7.93
CA SER A 68 9.77 8.40 -7.25
C SER A 68 11.02 8.62 -8.10
N LYS A 69 11.34 7.68 -9.00
CA LYS A 69 12.47 7.79 -9.93
C LYS A 69 12.10 8.48 -11.23
N ASN A 70 10.88 8.28 -11.72
CA ASN A 70 10.36 8.92 -12.91
C ASN A 70 8.85 9.20 -12.75
N PRO A 71 8.47 10.40 -12.28
CA PRO A 71 7.07 10.76 -12.06
C PRO A 71 6.23 10.71 -13.34
N ASP A 72 6.85 10.89 -14.51
CA ASP A 72 6.19 10.89 -15.81
C ASP A 72 6.15 9.50 -16.47
N MET A 73 6.57 8.45 -15.75
CA MET A 73 6.51 7.08 -16.26
C MET A 73 5.07 6.69 -16.60
N LYS A 74 4.87 6.05 -17.77
CA LYS A 74 3.56 5.56 -18.16
C LYS A 74 3.13 4.39 -17.28
N LYS A 75 1.84 4.35 -16.95
CA LYS A 75 1.24 3.29 -16.12
C LYS A 75 1.54 1.88 -16.66
N GLU A 76 1.49 1.70 -17.98
CA GLU A 76 1.73 0.41 -18.62
C GLU A 76 3.16 -0.09 -18.39
N ASP A 77 4.13 0.82 -18.43
CA ASP A 77 5.54 0.51 -18.15
C ASP A 77 5.75 0.16 -16.68
N VAL A 78 5.13 0.90 -15.75
CA VAL A 78 5.17 0.58 -14.31
C VAL A 78 4.65 -0.84 -14.05
N ILE A 79 3.49 -1.19 -14.63
CA ILE A 79 2.90 -2.53 -14.46
C ILE A 79 3.82 -3.62 -15.01
N ARG A 80 4.45 -3.40 -16.16
CA ARG A 80 5.42 -4.34 -16.75
C ARG A 80 6.60 -4.54 -15.80
N ASP A 81 7.18 -3.46 -15.31
CA ASP A 81 8.39 -3.50 -14.49
C ASP A 81 8.15 -4.16 -13.13
N VAL A 82 7.02 -3.87 -12.46
CA VAL A 82 6.61 -4.55 -11.22
C VAL A 82 6.47 -6.06 -11.43
N LYS A 83 5.83 -6.49 -12.53
CA LYS A 83 5.71 -7.92 -12.86
C LYS A 83 7.08 -8.58 -13.06
N LEU A 84 8.04 -7.90 -13.67
CA LEU A 84 9.38 -8.43 -13.90
C LEU A 84 10.20 -8.56 -12.60
N ARG A 85 10.05 -7.64 -11.64
CA ARG A 85 10.73 -7.72 -10.33
C ARG A 85 10.33 -8.94 -9.51
N ILE A 86 9.05 -9.32 -9.57
CA ILE A 86 8.57 -10.56 -8.93
C ILE A 86 9.33 -11.78 -9.48
N HIS A 87 9.57 -11.84 -10.79
CA HIS A 87 10.30 -12.96 -11.41
C HIS A 87 11.79 -12.97 -11.06
N ALA A 88 12.40 -11.81 -10.82
CA ALA A 88 13.81 -11.71 -10.44
C ALA A 88 14.07 -12.16 -8.99
N ASN A 89 13.12 -11.92 -8.06
CA ASN A 89 13.25 -12.32 -6.66
C ASN A 89 12.86 -13.80 -6.39
N ILE A 90 12.12 -14.45 -7.30
CA ILE A 90 11.76 -15.87 -7.18
C ILE A 90 12.88 -16.80 -7.71
N ASN A 91 13.75 -16.31 -8.59
CA ASN A 91 14.85 -17.09 -9.19
C ASN A 91 16.21 -16.93 -8.48
N LYS A 92 16.20 -16.50 -7.22
CA LYS A 92 17.37 -16.47 -6.33
C LYS A 92 17.14 -17.40 -5.16
#